data_AF-A0A967JF76-F1
#
_entry.id   AF-A0A967JF76-F1
#
_cell.length_a   1.000
_cell.length_b   1.000
_cell.length_c   1.000
_cell.angle_alpha   90.00
_cell.angle_beta   90.00
_cell.angle_gamma   90.00
#
_symmetry.space_group_name_H-M   'P 1'
#
loop_
_entity.id
_entity.type
_entity.pdbx_description
1 polymer ?
#
loop_
_entity_poly.entity_id
_entity_poly.type
_entity_poly.pdbx_seq_one_letter_code
_entity_poly.pdbx_strand_id
1 'polypeptide(L)' 'ATPTLLLAAGQTADGTPHLFAIDKRTGERLGQVEIPGISRYGMSSWVHDGKQYVIIQLSDGLAAMALPD' A
#
# COMPACT_ATOMS: atom_id res chain seq x y z
N ALA A 1 -3.20 9.01 8.59
CA ALA A 1 -4.45 8.23 8.54
C ALA A 1 -4.98 8.24 7.10
N THR A 2 -5.50 7.12 6.61
CA THR A 2 -6.02 6.94 5.23
C THR A 2 -7.53 6.64 5.20
N PRO A 3 -8.40 7.48 5.81
CA PRO A 3 -9.81 7.13 6.03
C PRO A 3 -10.66 7.06 4.75
N THR A 4 -10.29 7.85 3.74
CA THR A 4 -10.99 7.95 2.45
C THR A 4 -10.38 7.06 1.38
N LEU A 5 -9.25 6.40 1.67
CA LEU A 5 -8.51 5.60 0.70
C LEU A 5 -8.71 4.11 0.96
N LEU A 6 -8.89 3.37 -0.12
CA LEU A 6 -8.59 1.96 -0.19
C LEU A 6 -7.14 1.81 -0.66
N LEU A 7 -6.34 1.08 0.11
CA LEU A 7 -4.99 0.69 -0.30
C LEU A 7 -5.05 -0.73 -0.88
N ALA A 8 -4.50 -0.90 -2.08
CA ALA A 8 -4.45 -2.19 -2.77
C ALA A 8 -3.06 -2.42 -3.33
N ALA A 9 -2.50 -3.63 -3.14
CA ALA A 9 -1.28 -4.03 -3.83
C ALA A 9 -1.62 -4.68 -5.17
N GLY A 10 -0.75 -4.51 -6.16
CA GLY A 10 -0.90 -5.11 -7.46
C GLY A 10 0.33 -4.87 -8.33
N GLN A 11 0.15 -4.99 -9.64
CA GLN A 11 1.20 -4.73 -10.62
C GLN A 11 0.66 -3.80 -11.72
N THR A 12 1.53 -2.96 -12.26
CA THR A 12 1.26 -2.23 -13.52
C THR A 12 1.36 -3.17 -14.73
N ALA A 13 1.02 -2.66 -15.92
CA ALA A 13 0.98 -3.46 -17.15
C ALA A 13 2.35 -4.05 -17.55
N ASP A 14 3.44 -3.43 -17.11
CA ASP A 14 4.82 -3.89 -17.28
C ASP A 14 5.26 -4.91 -16.20
N GLY A 15 4.39 -5.24 -15.25
CA GLY A 15 4.68 -6.17 -14.16
C GLY A 15 5.32 -5.53 -12.93
N THR A 16 5.55 -4.21 -12.92
CA THR A 16 6.17 -3.54 -11.76
C THR A 16 5.22 -3.59 -10.55
N PRO A 17 5.65 -4.10 -9.38
CA PRO A 17 4.81 -4.19 -8.20
C PRO A 17 4.59 -2.83 -7.55
N HIS A 18 3.33 -2.51 -7.25
CA HIS A 18 2.92 -1.23 -6.70
C HIS A 18 1.91 -1.38 -5.56
N LEU A 19 1.95 -0.40 -4.65
CA LEU A 19 0.83 -0.08 -3.76
C LEU A 19 0.05 1.09 -4.35
N PHE A 20 -1.24 0.87 -4.61
CA PHE A 20 -2.16 1.84 -5.18
C PHE A 20 -3.02 2.49 -4.09
N ALA A 21 -3.19 3.80 -4.18
CA ALA A 21 -4.17 4.56 -3.42
C ALA A 21 -5.41 4.81 -4.28
N ILE A 22 -6.55 4.30 -3.83
CA ILE A 22 -7.83 4.37 -4.53
C ILE A 22 -8.82 5.16 -3.68
N ASP A 23 -9.52 6.13 -4.26
CA ASP A 23 -10.64 6.79 -3.58
C ASP A 23 -11.71 5.74 -3.26
N LYS A 24 -12.01 5.55 -1.98
CA LYS A 24 -12.89 4.48 -1.51
C LYS A 24 -14.34 4.65 -1.97
N ARG A 25 -14.76 5.89 -2.29
CA ARG A 25 -16.12 6.21 -2.70
C ARG A 25 -16.30 6.09 -4.21
N THR A 26 -15.34 6.56 -5.00
CA THR A 26 -15.44 6.63 -6.47
C THR A 26 -14.76 5.46 -7.18
N GLY A 27 -13.77 4.81 -6.53
CA GLY A 27 -12.92 3.81 -7.15
C GLY A 27 -11.81 4.39 -8.04
N GLU A 28 -11.65 5.72 -8.06
CA GLU A 28 -10.59 6.38 -8.83
C GLU A 28 -9.22 6.08 -8.23
N ARG A 29 -8.23 5.73 -9.06
CA ARG A 29 -6.83 5.60 -8.64
C ARG A 29 -6.21 6.99 -8.51
N LEU A 30 -5.95 7.40 -7.27
CA LEU A 30 -5.40 8.73 -6.95
C LEU A 30 -3.87 8.76 -6.97
N GLY A 31 -3.21 7.61 -6.83
CA GLY A 31 -1.76 7.52 -6.88
C GLY A 31 -1.24 6.10 -6.68
N GLN A 32 0.07 5.94 -6.83
CA GLN A 32 0.77 4.68 -6.62
C GLN A 32 2.21 4.91 -6.15
N VAL A 33 2.75 3.95 -5.40
CA VAL A 33 4.17 3.90 -5.04
C VAL A 33 4.70 2.50 -5.36
N GLU A 34 5.93 2.39 -5.83
CA GLU A 34 6.57 1.09 -6.06
C GLU A 34 6.83 0.39 -4.72
N ILE A 35 6.69 -0.93 -4.70
CA ILE A 35 7.03 -1.77 -3.54
C ILE A 35 8.06 -2.81 -3.97
N PRO A 36 8.94 -3.29 -3.08
CA PRO A 36 10.11 -4.08 -3.49
C PRO A 36 9.79 -5.51 -3.96
N GLY A 37 8.51 -5.92 -3.95
CA GLY A 37 8.13 -7.27 -4.37
C GLY A 37 6.63 -7.47 -4.52
N ILE A 38 6.25 -8.63 -5.06
CA ILE A 38 4.85 -8.99 -5.29
C ILE A 38 4.17 -9.32 -3.95
N SER A 39 3.07 -8.62 -3.69
CA SER A 39 2.18 -8.88 -2.54
C SER A 39 1.48 -10.23 -2.68
N ARG A 40 1.28 -10.91 -1.55
CA ARG A 40 0.45 -12.13 -1.45
C ARG A 40 -0.81 -11.89 -0.64
N TYR A 41 -0.83 -12.40 0.59
CA TYR A 41 -2.06 -12.81 1.26
C TYR A 41 -2.72 -11.69 2.08
N GLY A 42 -2.02 -10.59 2.35
CA GLY A 42 -2.63 -9.52 3.13
C GLY A 42 -1.79 -8.27 3.29
N MET A 43 -2.49 -7.21 3.66
CA MET A 43 -1.94 -5.96 4.13
C MET A 43 -2.71 -5.52 5.37
N SER A 44 -2.02 -4.80 6.24
CA SER A 44 -2.60 -4.24 7.45
C SER A 44 -1.98 -2.89 7.75
N SER A 45 -2.61 -2.12 8.63
CA SER A 45 -2.07 -0.83 9.05
C SER A 45 -2.15 -0.65 10.55
N TRP A 46 -1.15 0.00 11.12
CA TRP A 46 -1.08 0.37 12.53
C TRP A 46 -0.66 1.83 12.69
N VAL A 47 -1.00 2.41 13.84
CA VAL A 47 -0.44 3.69 14.28
C VAL A 47 0.52 3.41 15.42
N HIS A 48 1.75 3.90 15.29
CA HIS A 48 2.78 3.86 16.32
C HIS A 48 3.35 5.27 16.45
N ASP A 49 3.38 5.80 17.68
CA ASP A 49 3.82 7.17 17.98
C ASP A 49 3.18 8.25 17.09
N GLY A 50 1.88 8.12 16.84
CA GLY A 50 1.11 9.05 16.00
C GLY A 50 1.31 8.90 14.49
N LYS A 51 2.26 8.06 14.06
CA LYS A 51 2.56 7.80 12.65
C LYS A 51 1.89 6.51 12.16
N GLN A 52 1.23 6.58 11.02
CA GLN A 52 0.60 5.40 10.40
C GLN A 52 1.62 4.64 9.57
N TYR A 53 1.64 3.33 9.75
CA TYR A 53 2.42 2.38 8.96
C TYR A 53 1.48 1.44 8.21
N VAL A 54 1.80 1.16 6.96
CA VAL A 54 1.15 0.13 6.13
C VAL A 54 2.14 -1.02 5.98
N ILE A 55 1.75 -2.20 6.44
CA ILE A 55 2.57 -3.40 6.38
C ILE A 55 2.03 -4.30 5.27
N ILE A 56 2.91 -4.68 4.35
CA ILE A 56 2.58 -5.41 3.14
C ILE A 56 3.28 -6.77 3.18
N GLN A 57 2.51 -7.84 3.09
CA GLN A 57 3.05 -9.19 2.99
C GLN A 57 3.54 -9.46 1.57
N LEU A 58 4.87 -9.53 1.40
CA LEU A 58 5.51 -9.88 0.14
C LEU A 58 5.69 -11.40 0.06
N SER A 59 6.06 -11.88 -1.14
CA SER A 59 6.38 -13.29 -1.36
C SER A 59 7.59 -13.76 -0.53
N ASP A 60 8.52 -12.87 -0.21
CA ASP A 60 9.80 -13.16 0.43
C ASP A 60 10.10 -12.24 1.64
N GLY A 61 9.08 -11.63 2.25
CA GLY A 61 9.28 -10.81 3.44
C GLY A 61 8.13 -9.84 3.72
N LEU A 62 8.48 -8.71 4.33
CA LEU A 62 7.56 -7.63 4.67
C LEU A 62 8.12 -6.30 4.15
N ALA A 63 7.26 -5.48 3.55
CA ALA A 63 7.53 -4.06 3.37
C ALA A 63 6.72 -3.25 4.38
N ALA A 64 7.34 -2.22 4.96
CA ALA A 64 6.67 -1.26 5.83
C ALA A 64 6.76 0.13 5.18
N MET A 65 5.61 0.73 4.92
CA MET A 65 5.49 2.03 4.28
C MET A 65 4.91 3.05 5.25
N ALA A 66 5.48 4.26 5.26
CA ALA A 66 4.93 5.40 5.97
C ALA A 66 5.27 6.68 5.21
N LEU A 67 4.55 7.78 5.51
CA LEU A 67 4.95 9.09 5.00
C LEU A 67 6.30 9.51 5.61
N PRO A 68 7.08 10.36 4.94
CA PRO A 68 8.24 11.02 5.55
C PRO A 68 7.84 11.77 6.85
N ASP A 69 8.84 12.07 7.68
CA ASP A 69 8.66 12.96 8.85
C ASP A 69 8.53 14.43 8.43
#